data_AF-A0A1I3NP73-F1
#
_entry.id   AF-A0A1I3NP73-F1
#
_cell.length_a   1.000
_cell.length_b   1.000
_cell.length_c   1.000
_cell.angle_alpha   90.00
_cell.angle_beta   90.00
_cell.angle_gamma   90.00
#
_symmetry.space_group_name_H-M   'P 1'
#
loop_
_entity.id
_entity.type
_entity.pdbx_description
1 polymer ?
#
loop_
_entity_poly.entity_id
_entity_poly.type
_entity_poly.pdbx_seq_one_letter_code
_entity_poly.pdbx_strand_id
1 'polypeptide(L)'
;MGSLPKPLSQSTDAGKHQEFKRRAVSGRFFERFIRQYFGYTLNPTVGFNLTTELRNIKDTKKADGGIIIDENVVGVIELKGTNTTDLGKVEKQSFNYKNNQTGCIYVITSNFEKLRMSNNKFQEVENFCKV
;
A
#
# COMPACT_ATOMS: atom_id res chain seq x y z
N MET A 1 1.03 22.85 43.04
CA MET A 1 1.90 22.49 41.90
C MET A 1 1.10 21.59 40.96
N GLY A 2 0.55 22.14 39.88
CA GLY A 2 -0.09 21.36 38.82
C GLY A 2 0.62 21.68 37.51
N SER A 3 1.28 20.70 36.89
CA SER A 3 1.99 20.89 35.63
C SER A 3 0.97 21.12 34.51
N LEU A 4 1.16 22.18 33.74
CA LEU A 4 0.37 22.48 32.54
C LEU A 4 0.45 21.31 31.55
N PRO A 5 -0.66 20.95 30.88
CA PRO A 5 -0.64 19.93 29.85
C PRO A 5 0.26 20.36 28.69
N LYS A 6 1.16 19.46 28.26
CA LYS A 6 1.98 19.68 27.05
C LYS A 6 1.04 19.80 25.84
N PRO A 7 1.27 20.79 24.96
CA PRO A 7 0.45 20.93 23.76
C PRO A 7 0.63 19.71 22.85
N LEU A 8 -0.48 19.16 22.35
CA LEU A 8 -0.45 18.20 21.25
C LEU A 8 0.27 18.86 20.07
N SER A 9 1.34 18.23 19.57
CA SER A 9 2.09 18.71 18.42
C SER A 9 1.17 18.76 17.19
N GLN A 10 0.68 19.95 16.85
CA GLN A 10 -0.02 20.16 15.59
C GLN A 10 1.01 20.09 14.46
N SER A 11 0.89 19.10 13.58
CA SER A 11 1.74 19.00 12.39
C SER A 11 1.52 20.22 11.49
N THR A 12 2.60 20.85 11.05
CA THR A 12 2.57 22.08 10.25
C THR A 12 1.85 21.87 8.91
N ASP A 13 1.12 22.88 8.45
CA ASP A 13 0.29 22.84 7.24
C ASP A 13 1.08 22.49 5.96
N ALA A 14 2.36 22.92 5.89
CA ALA A 14 3.29 22.55 4.83
C ALA A 14 3.56 21.03 4.75
N GLY A 15 3.61 20.35 5.91
CA GLY A 15 3.79 18.90 5.97
C GLY A 15 2.59 18.15 5.40
N LYS A 16 1.37 18.62 5.70
CA LYS A 16 0.11 18.04 5.18
C LYS A 16 -0.01 18.22 3.67
N HIS A 17 0.36 19.39 3.15
CA HIS A 17 0.33 19.66 1.71
C HIS A 17 1.33 18.82 0.91
N GLN A 18 2.54 18.62 1.43
CA GLN A 18 3.55 17.75 0.82
C GLN A 18 3.09 16.28 0.83
N GLU A 19 2.50 15.83 1.93
CA GLU A 19 1.96 14.48 2.08
C GLU A 19 0.77 14.23 1.13
N PHE A 20 -0.15 15.19 1.01
CA PHE A 20 -1.25 15.13 0.05
C PHE A 20 -0.75 15.07 -1.40
N LYS A 21 0.23 15.90 -1.77
CA LYS A 21 0.87 15.85 -3.10
C LYS A 21 1.50 14.48 -3.36
N ARG A 22 2.24 13.93 -2.39
CA ARG A 22 2.83 12.59 -2.48
C ARG A 22 1.75 11.50 -2.62
N ARG A 23 0.65 11.58 -1.85
CA ARG A 23 -0.50 10.66 -1.95
C ARG A 23 -1.17 10.73 -3.32
N ALA A 24 -1.43 11.93 -3.83
CA ALA A 24 -2.06 12.11 -5.14
C ALA A 24 -1.18 11.59 -6.28
N VAL A 25 0.14 11.81 -6.20
CA VAL A 25 1.11 11.24 -7.15
C VAL A 25 1.16 9.72 -7.03
N SER A 26 1.22 9.19 -5.80
CA SER A 26 1.22 7.75 -5.52
C SER A 26 -0.06 7.08 -6.02
N GLY A 27 -1.23 7.68 -5.79
CA GLY A 27 -2.52 7.15 -6.24
C GLY A 27 -2.66 7.12 -7.76
N ARG A 28 -2.28 8.21 -8.46
CA ARG A 28 -2.25 8.20 -9.94
C ARG A 28 -1.22 7.22 -10.50
N PHE A 29 -0.09 7.05 -9.82
CA PHE A 29 0.91 6.08 -10.22
C PHE A 29 0.41 4.66 -9.98
N PHE A 30 -0.21 4.38 -8.84
CA PHE A 30 -0.81 3.08 -8.52
C PHE A 30 -1.84 2.68 -9.55
N GLU A 31 -2.74 3.58 -9.92
CA GLU A 31 -3.71 3.33 -10.98
C GLU A 31 -3.01 2.99 -12.31
N ARG A 32 -2.03 3.78 -12.73
CA ARG A 32 -1.28 3.53 -13.97
C ARG A 32 -0.51 2.22 -13.92
N PHE A 33 0.22 1.98 -12.84
CA PHE A 33 1.04 0.79 -12.62
C PHE A 33 0.19 -0.47 -12.69
N ILE A 34 -0.93 -0.49 -11.97
CA ILE A 34 -1.77 -1.66 -11.91
C ILE A 34 -2.51 -1.90 -13.24
N ARG A 35 -3.06 -0.85 -13.87
CA ARG A 35 -3.70 -0.99 -15.18
C ARG A 35 -2.71 -1.45 -16.25
N GLN A 36 -1.50 -0.89 -16.27
CA GLN A 36 -0.52 -1.13 -17.33
C GLN A 36 0.20 -2.48 -17.20
N TYR A 37 0.49 -2.94 -15.98
CA TYR A 37 1.28 -4.17 -15.77
C TYR A 37 0.46 -5.40 -15.39
N PHE A 38 -0.70 -5.22 -14.75
CA PHE A 38 -1.47 -6.35 -14.18
C PHE A 38 -2.89 -6.49 -14.73
N GLY A 39 -3.39 -5.52 -15.50
CA GLY A 39 -4.71 -5.59 -16.12
C GLY A 39 -5.87 -5.58 -15.14
N TYR A 40 -5.66 -5.17 -13.89
CA TYR A 40 -6.74 -5.07 -12.91
C TYR A 40 -7.60 -3.82 -13.12
N THR A 41 -8.87 -3.95 -12.72
CA THR A 41 -9.92 -2.93 -12.79
C THR A 41 -10.09 -2.28 -11.43
N LEU A 42 -9.90 -0.96 -11.34
CA LEU A 42 -9.95 -0.19 -10.10
C LEU A 42 -11.39 0.17 -9.70
N ASN A 43 -11.74 -0.01 -8.43
CA ASN A 43 -12.95 0.48 -7.77
C ASN A 43 -13.09 2.01 -7.97
N PRO A 44 -14.24 2.56 -8.41
CA PRO A 44 -15.58 1.95 -8.48
C PRO A 44 -16.02 1.46 -9.86
N THR A 45 -15.08 1.16 -10.76
CA THR A 45 -15.44 0.60 -12.06
C THR A 45 -16.18 -0.74 -11.86
N VAL A 46 -17.26 -0.96 -12.62
CA VAL A 46 -18.04 -2.21 -12.56
C VAL A 46 -17.11 -3.40 -12.83
N GLY A 47 -17.23 -4.44 -11.99
CA GLY A 47 -16.36 -5.62 -12.06
C GLY A 47 -14.93 -5.35 -11.60
N PHE A 48 -14.72 -4.40 -10.68
CA PHE A 48 -13.41 -4.15 -10.10
C PHE A 48 -12.85 -5.39 -9.40
N ASN A 49 -11.54 -5.57 -9.52
CA ASN A 49 -10.75 -6.55 -8.79
C ASN A 49 -9.55 -5.90 -8.09
N LEU A 50 -9.57 -4.56 -7.97
CA LEU A 50 -8.58 -3.76 -7.27
C LEU A 50 -9.26 -2.62 -6.49
N THR A 51 -8.80 -2.38 -5.27
CA THR A 51 -9.18 -1.20 -4.48
C THR A 51 -7.94 -0.47 -3.96
N THR A 52 -8.07 0.83 -3.75
CA THR A 52 -7.13 1.63 -2.94
C THR A 52 -7.58 1.68 -1.48
N GLU A 53 -6.67 2.03 -0.58
CA GLU A 53 -6.95 2.27 0.85
C GLU A 53 -7.68 1.09 1.54
N LEU A 54 -7.22 -0.14 1.29
CA LEU A 54 -7.85 -1.33 1.85
C LEU A 54 -7.74 -1.31 3.38
N ARG A 55 -8.89 -1.20 4.06
CA ARG A 55 -8.98 -1.17 5.52
C ARG A 55 -8.79 -2.57 6.11
N ASN A 56 -8.06 -2.66 7.22
CA ASN A 56 -7.98 -3.87 8.02
C ASN A 56 -9.33 -4.26 8.62
N ILE A 57 -9.55 -5.56 8.80
CA ILE A 57 -10.77 -6.06 9.44
C ILE A 57 -10.79 -5.74 10.95
N LYS A 58 -9.63 -5.83 11.63
CA LYS A 58 -9.55 -5.75 13.10
C LYS A 58 -9.14 -4.38 13.66
N ASP A 59 -8.67 -3.47 12.81
CA ASP A 59 -8.21 -2.14 13.25
C ASP A 59 -8.43 -1.05 12.20
N THR A 60 -8.03 0.19 12.53
CA THR A 60 -8.25 1.36 11.68
C THR A 60 -7.18 1.57 10.63
N LYS A 61 -6.16 0.71 10.56
CA LYS A 61 -5.07 0.85 9.59
C LYS A 61 -5.53 0.44 8.20
N LYS A 62 -4.79 0.92 7.20
CA LYS A 62 -5.06 0.65 5.80
C LYS A 62 -3.78 0.27 5.06
N ALA A 63 -3.87 -0.70 4.16
CA ALA A 63 -2.90 -0.92 3.11
C ALA A 63 -3.17 0.08 1.96
N ASP A 64 -2.17 0.33 1.12
CA ASP A 64 -2.34 1.23 -0.03
C ASP A 64 -3.33 0.65 -1.05
N GLY A 65 -3.39 -0.67 -1.18
CA GLY A 65 -4.40 -1.33 -2.01
C GLY A 65 -4.64 -2.81 -1.70
N GLY A 66 -5.64 -3.37 -2.38
CA GLY A 66 -6.05 -4.77 -2.26
C GLY A 66 -6.49 -5.35 -3.59
N ILE A 67 -6.09 -6.60 -3.86
CA ILE A 67 -6.55 -7.40 -5.00
C ILE A 67 -7.72 -8.26 -4.54
N ILE A 68 -8.81 -8.23 -5.28
CA ILE A 68 -10.08 -8.87 -4.93
C ILE A 68 -10.46 -9.86 -6.03
N ILE A 69 -10.69 -11.11 -5.65
CA ILE A 69 -11.17 -12.19 -6.54
C ILE A 69 -12.35 -12.84 -5.84
N ASP A 70 -13.47 -12.99 -6.54
CA ASP A 70 -14.70 -13.57 -5.99
C ASP A 70 -15.07 -12.97 -4.62
N GLU A 71 -15.04 -11.63 -4.53
CA GLU A 71 -15.31 -10.83 -3.33
C GLU A 71 -14.31 -11.02 -2.16
N ASN A 72 -13.29 -11.84 -2.33
CA ASN A 72 -12.27 -12.11 -1.32
C ASN A 72 -10.99 -11.32 -1.61
N VAL A 73 -10.40 -10.74 -0.55
CA VAL A 73 -9.08 -10.12 -0.64
C VAL A 73 -8.03 -11.22 -0.72
N VAL A 74 -7.43 -11.40 -1.90
CA VAL A 74 -6.39 -12.42 -2.14
C VAL A 74 -4.98 -11.85 -2.01
N GLY A 75 -4.83 -10.53 -2.11
CA GLY A 75 -3.54 -9.85 -2.02
C GLY A 75 -3.63 -8.44 -1.44
N VAL A 76 -2.62 -8.03 -0.68
CA VAL A 76 -2.44 -6.65 -0.20
C VAL A 76 -1.28 -5.97 -0.91
N ILE A 77 -1.38 -4.65 -1.09
CA ILE A 77 -0.36 -3.84 -1.76
C ILE A 77 0.13 -2.74 -0.80
N GLU A 78 1.45 -2.64 -0.65
CA GLU A 78 2.13 -1.58 0.12
C GLU A 78 3.17 -0.87 -0.77
N LEU A 79 3.00 0.43 -0.95
CA LEU A 79 3.87 1.26 -1.77
C LEU A 79 4.78 2.11 -0.89
N LYS A 80 5.96 2.43 -1.44
CA LYS A 80 6.91 3.37 -0.85
C LYS A 80 7.45 4.29 -1.91
N GLY A 81 7.98 5.43 -1.49
CA GLY A 81 8.77 6.27 -2.38
C GLY A 81 10.08 5.59 -2.78
N THR A 82 10.66 6.01 -3.91
CA THR A 82 11.93 5.51 -4.47
C THR A 82 13.09 5.51 -3.47
N ASN A 83 13.08 6.44 -2.49
CA ASN A 83 14.07 6.51 -1.42
C ASN A 83 14.10 5.27 -0.50
N THR A 84 13.07 4.42 -0.50
CA THR A 84 13.08 3.13 0.20
C THR A 84 13.66 2.06 -0.71
N THR A 85 14.97 1.91 -0.67
CA THR A 85 15.71 0.97 -1.53
C THR A 85 15.72 -0.47 -1.00
N ASP A 86 15.60 -0.63 0.32
CA ASP A 86 15.48 -1.91 1.00
C ASP A 86 14.00 -2.21 1.31
N LEU A 87 13.37 -2.98 0.41
CA LEU A 87 11.98 -3.43 0.57
C LEU A 87 11.79 -4.48 1.68
N GLY A 88 12.87 -5.06 2.23
CA GLY A 88 12.78 -5.94 3.41
C GLY A 88 12.28 -5.19 4.64
N LYS A 89 12.60 -3.90 4.78
CA LYS A 89 12.16 -3.07 5.92
C LYS A 89 10.64 -2.86 5.99
N VAL A 90 9.92 -3.07 4.89
CA VAL A 90 8.46 -2.87 4.81
C VAL A 90 7.68 -4.17 4.92
N GLU A 91 8.39 -5.30 4.98
CA GLU A 91 7.82 -6.63 5.08
C GLU A 91 6.89 -6.77 6.29
N LYS A 92 7.39 -6.44 7.49
CA LYS A 92 6.61 -6.57 8.73
C LYS A 92 5.29 -5.79 8.67
N GLN A 93 5.31 -4.57 8.14
CA GLN A 93 4.12 -3.76 7.96
C GLN A 93 3.14 -4.43 6.98
N SER A 94 3.66 -4.89 5.84
CA SER A 94 2.86 -5.49 4.76
C SER A 94 2.22 -6.82 5.17
N PHE A 95 2.95 -7.66 5.89
CA PHE A 95 2.43 -8.91 6.45
C PHE A 95 1.39 -8.68 7.55
N ASN A 96 1.49 -7.58 8.31
CA ASN A 96 0.42 -7.22 9.24
C ASN A 96 -0.90 -6.92 8.52
N TYR A 97 -0.86 -6.29 7.33
CA TYR A 97 -2.07 -6.10 6.52
C TYR A 97 -2.61 -7.43 5.99
N LYS A 98 -1.75 -8.28 5.44
CA LYS A 98 -2.14 -9.63 4.99
C LYS A 98 -2.85 -10.42 6.10
N ASN A 99 -2.29 -10.44 7.30
CA ASN A 99 -2.84 -11.19 8.45
C ASN A 99 -4.15 -10.60 8.99
N ASN A 100 -4.54 -9.41 8.53
CA ASN A 100 -5.82 -8.77 8.81
C ASN A 100 -6.88 -8.99 7.72
N GLN A 101 -6.59 -9.82 6.71
CA GLN A 101 -7.50 -10.18 5.63
C GLN A 101 -7.64 -11.70 5.56
N THR A 102 -8.83 -12.21 5.86
CA THR A 102 -9.10 -13.66 5.78
C THR A 102 -8.90 -14.15 4.34
N GLY A 103 -8.12 -15.22 4.16
CA GLY A 103 -7.85 -15.78 2.83
C GLY A 103 -6.79 -15.04 2.00
N CYS A 104 -6.23 -13.94 2.51
CA CYS A 104 -5.19 -13.21 1.79
C CYS A 104 -3.87 -14.00 1.77
N ILE A 105 -3.42 -14.32 0.56
CA ILE A 105 -2.23 -15.15 0.33
C ILE A 105 -1.05 -14.30 -0.13
N TYR A 106 -1.26 -13.21 -0.88
CA TYR A 106 -0.19 -12.41 -1.45
C TYR A 106 0.06 -11.09 -0.70
N VAL A 107 1.34 -10.71 -0.66
CA VAL A 107 1.80 -9.36 -0.34
C VAL A 107 2.57 -8.85 -1.55
N ILE A 108 2.21 -7.66 -2.04
CA ILE A 108 2.95 -6.95 -3.08
C ILE A 108 3.55 -5.70 -2.44
N THR A 109 4.86 -5.51 -2.55
CA THR A 109 5.53 -4.28 -2.14
C THR A 109 6.27 -3.64 -3.31
N SER A 110 6.30 -2.31 -3.38
CA SER A 110 7.05 -1.61 -4.42
C SER A 110 7.56 -0.25 -3.96
N ASN A 111 8.74 0.15 -4.43
CA ASN A 111 9.26 1.50 -4.32
C ASN A 111 9.22 2.27 -5.67
N PHE A 112 8.42 1.78 -6.63
CA PHE A 112 8.31 2.26 -8.02
C PHE A 112 9.51 1.97 -8.93
N GLU A 113 10.62 1.46 -8.41
CA GLU A 113 11.75 0.94 -9.20
C GLU A 113 11.80 -0.59 -9.15
N LYS A 114 11.48 -1.16 -7.99
CA LYS A 114 11.41 -2.58 -7.71
C LYS A 114 9.99 -2.96 -7.27
N LEU A 115 9.59 -4.17 -7.61
CA LEU A 115 8.37 -4.81 -7.09
C LEU A 115 8.77 -6.15 -6.47
N ARG A 116 8.15 -6.51 -5.36
CA ARG A 116 8.32 -7.80 -4.69
C ARG A 116 6.96 -8.42 -4.43
N MET A 117 6.83 -9.72 -4.68
CA MET A 117 5.59 -10.47 -4.41
C MET A 117 5.89 -11.66 -3.51
N SER A 118 5.16 -11.79 -2.40
CA SER A 118 5.39 -12.85 -1.41
C SER A 118 4.10 -13.58 -1.07
N ASN A 119 4.17 -14.90 -0.91
CA ASN A 119 3.02 -15.75 -0.52
C ASN A 119 3.24 -16.56 0.78
N ASN A 120 4.02 -16.00 1.71
CA ASN A 120 4.67 -16.67 2.88
C ASN A 120 5.99 -17.40 2.55
N LYS A 121 6.34 -17.59 1.27
CA LYS A 121 7.72 -17.83 0.83
C LYS A 121 8.16 -16.64 -0.03
N PHE A 122 9.41 -16.24 0.10
CA PHE A 122 9.95 -15.14 -0.69
C PHE A 122 10.18 -15.60 -2.12
N GLN A 123 9.46 -14.99 -3.06
CA GLN A 123 9.87 -14.92 -4.46
C GLN A 123 10.22 -13.47 -4.76
N GLU A 124 11.50 -13.20 -4.91
CA GLU A 124 11.95 -11.92 -5.41
C GLU A 124 11.83 -11.95 -6.94
N VAL A 125 11.04 -11.04 -7.49
CA VAL A 125 11.00 -10.80 -8.94
C VAL A 125 11.73 -9.49 -9.16
N GLU A 126 13.02 -9.56 -9.49
CA GLU A 126 13.79 -8.36 -9.76
C GLU A 126 13.44 -7.77 -11.13
N ASN A 127 13.35 -6.43 -11.17
CA ASN A 127 13.26 -5.55 -12.35
C ASN A 127 11.91 -5.55 -13.10
N PHE A 128 10.98 -4.68 -12.69
CA PHE A 128 9.77 -4.35 -13.45
C PHE A 128 9.75 -2.92 -14.03
N CYS A 129 10.65 -2.03 -13.58
CA CYS A 129 10.69 -0.64 -14.06
C CYS A 129 12.06 -0.30 -14.65
N LYS A 130 12.34 -0.78 -15.85
CA LYS A 130 13.19 -0.03 -16.79
C LYS A 130 12.26 0.50 -17.87
N VAL A 131 11.72 1.69 -17.64
CA VAL A 131 11.06 2.49 -18.69
C VAL A 131 12.07 3.54 -19.13
#